data_AF-A0A8J1Y9P0-F1
#
_entry.id   AF-A0A8J1Y9P0-F1
#
_cell.length_a   1.000
_cell.length_b   1.000
_cell.length_c   1.000
_cell.angle_alpha   90.00
_cell.angle_beta   90.00
_cell.angle_gamma   90.00
#
_symmetry.space_group_name_H-M   'P 1'
#
loop_
_entity.id
_entity.type
_entity.pdbx_description
1 polymer ?
#
loop_
_entity_poly.entity_id
_entity_poly.type
_entity_poly.pdbx_seq_one_letter_code
_entity_poly.pdbx_strand_id
1 'polypeptide(L)'
;MASKEILLDIIASIQSIPKEEIDPNKSYFEIGGNSINAARILVGLKKKGLKISMPDFLAATSLNELADKVKVIGEKGVPAAAAAAPVVKPEPKAMDKFSKVYYETDKYAVVDLKECEDNANGIEYMTHSFGVRDEMCVALNPKYEDMYEAFKNCWPYTLGANLSVGIVNKKSGKMVACQMNYNFATYDTDFDFGSTFPECILPVFYMIESVETPMKKETIEKHGGTWLFEFIFGTDKTLSHQENLELTNIACAYAEPFAKAKGLKGIAITDTNPVTCALDELEHNYIKVKSIQMNQWEAEDGTKPFHKLPDYEVITALYKVVS
;
A
#
# COMPACT_ATOMS: atom_id res chain seq x y z
N MET A 1 -11.64 -27.09 -17.42
CA MET A 1 -13.06 -27.16 -16.98
C MET A 1 -13.20 -27.14 -15.46
N ALA A 2 -12.54 -28.03 -14.69
CA ALA A 2 -12.64 -27.99 -13.22
C ALA A 2 -12.09 -26.71 -12.55
N SER A 3 -10.97 -26.15 -13.05
CA SER A 3 -10.37 -24.90 -12.54
C SER A 3 -11.26 -23.68 -12.72
N LYS A 4 -11.98 -23.60 -13.85
CA LYS A 4 -12.93 -22.52 -14.17
C LYS A 4 -14.12 -22.52 -13.21
N GLU A 5 -14.72 -23.68 -12.97
CA GLU A 5 -15.84 -23.81 -12.03
C GLU A 5 -15.44 -23.40 -10.62
N ILE A 6 -14.27 -23.85 -10.14
CA ILE A 6 -13.74 -23.48 -8.83
C ILE A 6 -13.48 -21.97 -8.72
N LEU A 7 -12.91 -21.35 -9.77
CA LEU A 7 -12.69 -19.91 -9.81
C LEU A 7 -14.02 -19.15 -9.71
N LEU A 8 -15.02 -19.53 -10.51
CA LEU A 8 -16.33 -18.88 -10.51
C LEU A 8 -17.07 -19.07 -9.18
N ASP A 9 -16.97 -20.25 -8.55
CA ASP A 9 -17.55 -20.51 -7.23
C ASP A 9 -16.94 -19.61 -6.14
N ILE A 10 -15.62 -19.44 -6.18
CA ILE A 10 -14.89 -18.58 -5.24
C ILE A 10 -15.27 -17.10 -5.48
N ILE A 11 -15.37 -16.67 -6.73
CA ILE A 11 -15.79 -15.30 -7.07
C ILE A 11 -17.22 -15.06 -6.60
N ALA A 12 -18.17 -15.95 -6.93
CA ALA A 12 -19.57 -15.84 -6.52
C ALA A 12 -19.70 -15.72 -4.99
N SER A 13 -18.97 -16.58 -4.26
CA SER A 13 -18.97 -16.56 -2.80
C SER A 13 -18.36 -15.30 -2.20
N ILE A 14 -17.27 -14.78 -2.75
CA ILE A 14 -16.56 -13.62 -2.19
C ILE A 14 -17.25 -12.31 -2.56
N GLN A 15 -17.82 -12.23 -3.75
CA GLN A 15 -18.55 -11.05 -4.24
C GLN A 15 -20.02 -11.03 -3.82
N SER A 16 -20.53 -12.13 -3.25
CA SER A 16 -21.96 -12.29 -2.93
C SER A 16 -22.87 -12.07 -4.16
N ILE A 17 -22.41 -12.54 -5.32
CA ILE A 17 -23.16 -12.49 -6.60
C ILE A 17 -23.58 -13.92 -6.94
N PRO A 18 -24.86 -14.18 -7.30
CA PRO A 18 -25.28 -15.47 -7.81
C PRO A 18 -24.44 -15.87 -9.03
N LYS A 19 -23.99 -17.12 -9.08
CA LYS A 19 -23.08 -17.60 -10.13
C LYS A 19 -23.69 -17.45 -11.54
N GLU A 20 -25.02 -17.53 -11.62
CA GLU A 20 -25.81 -17.38 -12.85
C GLU A 20 -25.80 -15.95 -13.40
N GLU A 21 -25.50 -14.95 -12.55
CA GLU A 21 -25.42 -13.53 -12.93
C GLU A 21 -23.99 -13.13 -13.34
N ILE A 22 -23.02 -14.01 -13.15
CA ILE A 22 -21.62 -13.76 -13.53
C ILE A 22 -21.46 -13.97 -15.03
N ASP A 23 -21.31 -12.87 -15.78
CA ASP A 23 -20.96 -12.91 -17.21
C ASP A 23 -19.49 -13.30 -17.37
N PRO A 24 -19.18 -14.49 -17.93
CA PRO A 24 -17.80 -14.97 -18.05
C PRO A 24 -16.95 -14.18 -19.06
N ASN A 25 -17.58 -13.33 -19.89
CA ASN A 25 -16.89 -12.49 -20.87
C ASN A 25 -16.47 -11.13 -20.31
N LYS A 26 -16.99 -10.74 -19.15
CA LYS A 26 -16.56 -9.54 -18.43
C LYS A 26 -15.33 -9.82 -17.60
N SER A 27 -14.50 -8.82 -17.38
CA SER A 27 -13.40 -8.89 -16.41
C SER A 27 -13.95 -8.97 -14.98
N TYR A 28 -13.11 -9.43 -14.06
CA TYR A 28 -13.44 -9.43 -12.62
C TYR A 28 -13.85 -8.05 -12.10
N PHE A 29 -13.23 -6.98 -12.62
CA PHE A 29 -13.52 -5.61 -12.19
C PHE A 29 -14.84 -5.07 -12.76
N GLU A 30 -15.21 -5.46 -13.99
CA GLU A 30 -16.48 -5.06 -14.60
C GLU A 30 -17.71 -5.67 -13.92
N ILE A 31 -17.54 -6.75 -13.15
CA ILE A 31 -18.61 -7.34 -12.32
C ILE A 31 -18.61 -6.80 -10.88
N GLY A 32 -17.94 -5.68 -10.61
CA GLY A 32 -17.87 -5.07 -9.27
C GLY A 32 -16.70 -5.59 -8.41
N GLY A 33 -15.73 -6.27 -9.03
CA GLY A 33 -14.51 -6.73 -8.39
C GLY A 33 -13.69 -5.61 -7.75
N ASN A 34 -13.08 -5.89 -6.60
CA ASN A 34 -12.11 -5.00 -5.96
C ASN A 34 -10.84 -5.77 -5.57
N SER A 35 -9.77 -5.04 -5.29
CA SER A 35 -8.44 -5.57 -4.99
C SER A 35 -8.39 -6.41 -3.71
N ILE A 36 -9.17 -6.06 -2.68
CA ILE A 36 -9.31 -6.84 -1.43
C ILE A 36 -9.88 -8.23 -1.73
N ASN A 37 -10.99 -8.27 -2.48
CA ASN A 37 -11.62 -9.51 -2.89
C ASN A 37 -10.77 -10.29 -3.91
N ALA A 38 -9.95 -9.62 -4.73
CA ALA A 38 -9.01 -10.29 -5.64
C ALA A 38 -7.96 -11.10 -4.85
N ALA A 39 -7.35 -10.50 -3.82
CA ALA A 39 -6.44 -11.22 -2.92
C ALA A 39 -7.13 -12.41 -2.24
N ARG A 40 -8.37 -12.24 -1.78
CA ARG A 40 -9.19 -13.33 -1.19
C ARG A 40 -9.43 -14.46 -2.19
N ILE A 41 -9.66 -14.13 -3.46
CA ILE A 41 -9.81 -15.12 -4.54
C ILE A 41 -8.50 -15.89 -4.75
N LEU A 42 -7.35 -15.22 -4.81
CA LEU A 42 -6.03 -15.87 -4.93
C LEU A 42 -5.76 -16.83 -3.75
N VAL A 43 -6.07 -16.42 -2.52
CA VAL A 43 -5.93 -17.28 -1.33
C VAL A 43 -6.91 -18.45 -1.37
N GLY A 44 -8.15 -18.21 -1.80
CA GLY A 44 -9.18 -19.24 -1.98
C GLY A 44 -8.75 -20.30 -3.00
N LEU A 45 -8.20 -19.87 -4.14
CA LEU A 45 -7.64 -20.76 -5.17
C LEU A 45 -6.49 -21.59 -4.61
N LYS A 46 -5.58 -20.97 -3.86
CA LYS A 46 -4.45 -21.67 -3.22
C LYS A 46 -4.91 -22.77 -2.27
N LYS A 47 -5.95 -22.53 -1.47
CA LYS A 47 -6.57 -23.55 -0.59
C LYS A 47 -7.18 -24.72 -1.36
N LYS A 48 -7.52 -24.53 -2.64
CA LYS A 48 -8.04 -25.57 -3.55
C LYS A 48 -6.95 -26.20 -4.42
N GLY A 49 -5.67 -25.94 -4.15
CA GLY A 49 -4.56 -26.49 -4.93
C GLY A 49 -4.35 -25.80 -6.29
N LEU A 50 -4.90 -24.60 -6.47
CA LEU A 50 -4.80 -23.80 -7.69
C LEU A 50 -3.98 -22.53 -7.42
N LYS A 51 -3.30 -22.01 -8.44
CA LYS A 51 -2.56 -20.76 -8.35
C LYS A 51 -2.74 -19.93 -9.62
N ILE A 52 -2.75 -18.62 -9.44
CA ILE A 52 -2.64 -17.63 -10.50
C ILE A 52 -1.77 -16.51 -9.94
N SER A 53 -0.95 -15.89 -10.79
CA SER A 53 -0.16 -14.73 -10.37
C SER A 53 -1.07 -13.50 -10.31
N MET A 54 -0.78 -12.53 -9.44
CA MET A 54 -1.53 -11.28 -9.43
C MET A 54 -1.43 -10.53 -10.78
N PRO A 55 -0.27 -10.45 -11.45
CA PRO A 55 -0.19 -9.87 -12.79
C PRO A 55 -1.11 -10.56 -13.80
N ASP A 56 -1.14 -11.89 -13.81
CA ASP A 56 -2.05 -12.66 -14.67
C ASP A 56 -3.53 -12.38 -14.34
N PHE A 57 -3.83 -12.20 -13.05
CA PHE A 57 -5.17 -11.89 -12.56
C PHE A 57 -5.64 -10.52 -12.99
N LEU A 58 -4.79 -9.50 -12.82
CA LEU A 58 -5.09 -8.11 -13.16
C LEU A 58 -5.10 -7.87 -14.68
N ALA A 59 -4.26 -8.59 -15.44
CA ALA A 59 -4.19 -8.48 -16.88
C ALA A 59 -5.33 -9.19 -17.62
N ALA A 60 -6.11 -10.04 -16.94
CA ALA A 60 -7.20 -10.78 -17.57
C ALA A 60 -8.37 -9.85 -17.91
N THR A 61 -8.70 -9.78 -19.21
CA THR A 61 -9.80 -8.95 -19.74
C THR A 61 -11.16 -9.62 -19.62
N SER A 62 -11.20 -10.89 -19.27
CA SER A 62 -12.43 -11.64 -19.00
C SER A 62 -12.20 -12.73 -17.95
N LEU A 63 -13.27 -13.18 -17.29
CA LEU A 63 -13.22 -14.32 -16.38
C LEU A 63 -12.86 -15.63 -17.10
N ASN A 64 -13.16 -15.74 -18.40
CA ASN A 64 -12.67 -16.83 -19.25
C ASN A 64 -11.14 -16.82 -19.36
N GLU A 65 -10.56 -15.68 -19.73
CA GLU A 65 -9.10 -15.52 -19.80
C GLU A 65 -8.45 -15.74 -18.43
N LEU A 66 -9.10 -15.26 -17.37
CA LEU A 66 -8.65 -15.46 -16.00
C LEU A 66 -8.60 -16.96 -15.63
N ALA A 67 -9.64 -17.71 -16.00
CA ALA A 67 -9.71 -19.15 -15.76
C ALA A 67 -8.63 -19.94 -16.50
N ASP A 68 -8.26 -19.51 -17.71
CA ASP A 68 -7.22 -20.15 -18.52
C ASP A 68 -5.81 -19.93 -17.93
N LYS A 69 -5.61 -18.84 -17.19
CA LYS A 69 -4.35 -18.54 -16.49
C LYS A 69 -4.20 -19.24 -15.14
N VAL A 70 -5.27 -19.85 -14.60
CA VAL A 70 -5.23 -20.63 -13.35
C VAL A 70 -4.52 -21.96 -13.57
N LYS A 71 -3.45 -22.20 -12.82
CA LYS A 71 -2.61 -23.42 -12.89
C LYS A 71 -2.78 -24.29 -11.65
N VAL A 72 -2.60 -25.60 -11.78
CA VAL A 72 -2.56 -26.52 -10.64
C VAL A 72 -1.21 -26.39 -9.92
N ILE A 73 -1.24 -26.33 -8.60
CA ILE A 73 -0.03 -26.32 -7.76
C ILE A 73 0.61 -27.71 -7.85
N GLY A 74 1.68 -27.84 -8.65
CA GLY A 74 2.42 -29.09 -8.84
C GLY A 74 2.80 -29.39 -10.29
N GLU A 75 2.18 -28.71 -11.27
CA GLU A 75 2.58 -28.83 -12.67
C GLU A 75 3.87 -28.02 -12.94
N LYS A 76 4.93 -28.72 -13.36
CA LYS A 76 6.14 -28.11 -13.90
C LYS A 76 5.86 -27.65 -15.34
N GLY A 77 5.76 -26.33 -15.52
CA GLY A 77 5.78 -25.67 -16.83
C GLY A 77 6.65 -24.42 -16.79
N VAL A 78 7.70 -24.42 -17.61
CA VAL A 78 8.72 -23.37 -17.84
C VAL A 78 8.06 -22.12 -18.48
N PRO A 79 8.61 -20.89 -18.32
CA PRO A 79 7.86 -19.65 -18.43
C PRO A 79 7.68 -19.20 -19.89
N ALA A 80 6.54 -18.56 -20.16
CA ALA A 80 6.35 -17.76 -21.35
C ALA A 80 6.28 -16.30 -20.93
N ALA A 81 7.35 -15.58 -21.25
CA ALA A 81 7.39 -14.14 -21.25
C ALA A 81 6.27 -13.59 -22.14
N ALA A 82 5.44 -12.71 -21.58
CA ALA A 82 4.76 -11.69 -22.35
C ALA A 82 5.36 -10.37 -21.89
N ALA A 83 6.16 -9.78 -22.79
CA ALA A 83 6.83 -8.52 -22.62
C ALA A 83 5.83 -7.46 -22.12
N ALA A 84 6.14 -6.84 -20.98
CA ALA A 84 5.67 -5.50 -20.72
C ALA A 84 6.06 -4.65 -21.94
N ALA A 85 5.05 -4.05 -22.59
CA ALA A 85 5.28 -3.10 -23.65
C ALA A 85 6.29 -2.05 -23.16
N PRO A 86 7.21 -1.59 -24.03
CA PRO A 86 8.21 -0.62 -23.63
C PRO A 86 7.49 0.59 -23.03
N VAL A 87 7.89 0.96 -21.82
CA VAL A 87 7.58 2.26 -21.24
C VAL A 87 8.18 3.28 -22.21
N VAL A 88 7.34 3.77 -23.12
CA VAL A 88 7.65 4.95 -23.92
C VAL A 88 7.85 6.04 -22.90
N LYS A 89 9.10 6.49 -22.70
CA LYS A 89 9.39 7.70 -21.94
C LYS A 89 8.73 8.85 -22.71
N PRO A 90 7.65 9.47 -22.22
CA PRO A 90 7.33 10.81 -22.69
C PRO A 90 8.44 11.69 -22.10
N GLU A 91 9.16 12.43 -22.94
CA GLU A 91 9.89 13.59 -22.42
C GLU A 91 8.86 14.54 -21.80
N PRO A 92 8.89 14.79 -20.49
CA PRO A 92 8.03 15.78 -19.90
C PRO A 92 8.68 17.13 -20.17
N LYS A 93 7.95 18.05 -20.79
CA LYS A 93 8.19 19.46 -20.50
C LYS A 93 7.83 19.65 -19.03
N ALA A 94 8.87 19.83 -18.22
CA ALA A 94 8.80 19.95 -16.78
C ALA A 94 7.72 20.96 -16.38
N MET A 95 7.04 20.65 -15.28
CA MET A 95 6.39 21.68 -14.48
C MET A 95 7.48 22.58 -13.91
N ASP A 96 7.79 23.68 -14.61
CA ASP A 96 8.86 24.65 -14.29
C ASP A 96 8.82 25.20 -12.84
N LYS A 97 7.74 24.93 -12.09
CA LYS A 97 7.54 25.36 -10.70
C LYS A 97 8.16 24.44 -9.64
N PHE A 98 8.44 23.16 -9.96
CA PHE A 98 8.98 22.21 -8.99
C PHE A 98 10.49 22.10 -9.12
N SER A 99 11.20 22.10 -7.98
CA SER A 99 12.66 22.01 -7.97
C SER A 99 13.15 20.65 -8.48
N LYS A 100 12.36 19.60 -8.23
CA LYS A 100 12.66 18.22 -8.63
C LYS A 100 11.39 17.39 -8.78
N VAL A 101 11.37 16.58 -9.82
CA VAL A 101 10.39 15.49 -10.01
C VAL A 101 11.11 14.17 -9.77
N TYR A 102 10.60 13.37 -8.85
CA TYR A 102 11.23 12.10 -8.44
C TYR A 102 10.72 10.90 -9.23
N TYR A 103 9.47 10.96 -9.67
CA TYR A 103 8.79 9.94 -10.46
C TYR A 103 7.63 10.58 -11.22
N GLU A 104 7.28 10.07 -12.40
CA GLU A 104 6.14 10.59 -13.14
C GLU A 104 5.52 9.57 -14.11
N THR A 105 4.27 9.82 -14.45
CA THR A 105 3.50 9.15 -15.50
C THR A 105 2.97 10.21 -16.47
N ASP A 106 2.18 9.83 -17.46
CA ASP A 106 1.49 10.79 -18.34
C ASP A 106 0.59 11.76 -17.56
N LYS A 107 -0.01 11.30 -16.45
CA LYS A 107 -1.01 12.06 -15.68
C LYS A 107 -0.46 12.68 -14.41
N TYR A 108 0.52 12.06 -13.77
CA TYR A 108 0.93 12.39 -12.41
C TYR A 108 2.43 12.63 -12.28
N ALA A 109 2.82 13.43 -11.30
CA ALA A 109 4.21 13.61 -10.92
C ALA A 109 4.36 13.57 -9.40
N VAL A 110 5.47 13.00 -8.94
CA VAL A 110 5.86 12.93 -7.54
C VAL A 110 6.91 13.99 -7.26
N VAL A 111 6.60 14.87 -6.31
CA VAL A 111 7.39 16.06 -5.97
C VAL A 111 7.53 16.18 -4.45
N ASP A 112 8.43 17.04 -3.97
CA ASP A 112 8.54 17.31 -2.53
C ASP A 112 7.21 17.89 -2.01
N LEU A 113 6.65 17.32 -0.93
CA LEU A 113 5.33 17.69 -0.40
C LEU A 113 5.23 19.20 -0.09
N LYS A 114 6.31 19.80 0.42
CA LYS A 114 6.38 21.22 0.76
C LYS A 114 6.24 22.16 -0.45
N GLU A 115 6.47 21.66 -1.67
CA GLU A 115 6.33 22.45 -2.89
C GLU A 115 4.90 22.42 -3.46
N CYS A 116 4.03 21.55 -2.94
CA CYS A 116 2.62 21.56 -3.26
C CYS A 116 1.94 22.75 -2.54
N GLU A 117 1.39 23.69 -3.30
CA GLU A 117 0.66 24.86 -2.75
C GLU A 117 -0.53 24.43 -1.88
N ASP A 118 -1.16 23.32 -2.23
CA ASP A 118 -2.31 22.73 -1.56
C ASP A 118 -1.93 21.57 -0.61
N ASN A 119 -0.68 21.54 -0.11
CA ASN A 119 -0.21 20.46 0.77
C ASN A 119 -1.07 20.28 2.05
N ALA A 120 -1.72 21.34 2.55
CA ALA A 120 -2.60 21.26 3.71
C ALA A 120 -3.76 20.26 3.53
N ASN A 121 -4.18 19.98 2.28
CA ASN A 121 -5.17 18.95 1.98
C ASN A 121 -4.71 17.55 2.41
N GLY A 122 -3.40 17.33 2.54
CA GLY A 122 -2.85 16.06 2.98
C GLY A 122 -3.32 15.66 4.39
N ILE A 123 -3.65 16.61 5.27
CA ILE A 123 -4.23 16.31 6.60
C ILE A 123 -5.55 15.54 6.43
N GLU A 124 -6.43 16.00 5.55
CA GLU A 124 -7.69 15.33 5.23
C GLU A 124 -7.44 13.96 4.58
N TYR A 125 -6.46 13.85 3.67
CA TYR A 125 -6.14 12.60 2.99
C TYR A 125 -5.68 11.52 3.98
N MET A 126 -4.86 11.89 4.97
CA MET A 126 -4.36 11.00 6.01
C MET A 126 -5.46 10.63 7.01
N THR A 127 -6.24 11.62 7.43
CA THR A 127 -7.37 11.40 8.34
C THR A 127 -8.38 10.41 7.73
N HIS A 128 -8.70 10.56 6.45
CA HIS A 128 -9.63 9.66 5.78
C HIS A 128 -9.00 8.30 5.47
N SER A 129 -7.77 8.25 4.96
CA SER A 129 -7.15 6.99 4.52
C SER A 129 -6.73 6.11 5.71
N PHE A 130 -6.16 6.70 6.75
CA PHE A 130 -5.75 5.98 7.95
C PHE A 130 -6.86 5.99 9.01
N GLY A 131 -7.31 7.16 9.44
CA GLY A 131 -8.26 7.29 10.56
C GLY A 131 -9.66 6.71 10.31
N VAL A 132 -10.07 6.51 9.05
CA VAL A 132 -11.42 6.01 8.71
C VAL A 132 -11.40 4.69 7.93
N ARG A 133 -10.37 4.43 7.12
CA ARG A 133 -10.35 3.29 6.19
C ARG A 133 -9.37 2.19 6.54
N ASP A 134 -8.33 2.46 7.32
CA ASP A 134 -7.39 1.42 7.75
C ASP A 134 -8.08 0.47 8.75
N GLU A 135 -7.93 -0.84 8.55
CA GLU A 135 -8.63 -1.86 9.33
C GLU A 135 -8.25 -1.83 10.81
N MET A 136 -7.02 -1.45 11.16
CA MET A 136 -6.61 -1.28 12.55
C MET A 136 -7.34 -0.09 13.18
N CYS A 137 -7.42 1.04 12.49
CA CYS A 137 -8.16 2.21 12.96
C CYS A 137 -9.66 1.94 13.04
N VAL A 138 -10.26 1.28 12.04
CA VAL A 138 -11.68 0.90 12.05
C VAL A 138 -12.01 0.01 13.24
N ALA A 139 -11.14 -0.95 13.58
CA ALA A 139 -11.34 -1.82 14.74
C ALA A 139 -11.41 -1.06 16.07
N LEU A 140 -10.73 0.08 16.16
CA LEU A 140 -10.64 0.92 17.36
C LEU A 140 -11.61 2.10 17.34
N ASN A 141 -12.21 2.39 16.18
CA ASN A 141 -13.27 3.38 15.98
C ASN A 141 -12.96 4.76 16.62
N PRO A 142 -11.85 5.42 16.25
CA PRO A 142 -11.55 6.75 16.73
C PRO A 142 -12.57 7.77 16.21
N LYS A 143 -12.69 8.91 16.88
CA LYS A 143 -13.45 10.03 16.32
C LYS A 143 -12.66 10.68 15.20
N TYR A 144 -13.36 11.07 14.15
CA TYR A 144 -12.76 11.73 12.98
C TYR A 144 -12.03 13.02 13.39
N GLU A 145 -12.66 13.83 14.24
CA GLU A 145 -12.15 15.13 14.66
C GLU A 145 -10.86 15.00 15.48
N ASP A 146 -10.77 13.96 16.32
CA ASP A 146 -9.58 13.68 17.12
C ASP A 146 -8.41 13.26 16.22
N MET A 147 -8.67 12.43 15.20
CA MET A 147 -7.67 12.04 14.21
C MET A 147 -7.24 13.21 13.34
N TYR A 148 -8.18 14.07 12.92
CA TYR A 148 -7.87 15.25 12.11
C TYR A 148 -6.97 16.22 12.87
N GLU A 149 -7.28 16.51 14.14
CA GLU A 149 -6.44 17.38 14.96
C GLU A 149 -5.07 16.74 15.25
N ALA A 150 -4.99 15.42 15.42
CA ALA A 150 -3.70 14.72 15.55
C ALA A 150 -2.84 14.89 14.28
N PHE A 151 -3.40 14.66 13.10
CA PHE A 151 -2.68 14.84 11.83
C PHE A 151 -2.31 16.31 11.54
N LYS A 152 -3.17 17.23 11.95
CA LYS A 152 -2.88 18.67 11.86
C LYS A 152 -1.70 19.06 12.76
N ASN A 153 -1.60 18.49 13.95
CA ASN A 153 -0.49 18.72 14.88
C ASN A 153 0.82 18.08 14.40
N CYS A 154 0.75 16.95 13.67
CA CYS A 154 1.94 16.30 13.09
C CYS A 154 2.39 16.94 11.76
N TRP A 155 1.53 17.72 11.11
CA TRP A 155 1.79 18.27 9.77
C TRP A 155 3.06 19.13 9.67
N PRO A 156 3.35 20.06 10.61
CA PRO A 156 4.58 20.85 10.57
C PRO A 156 5.85 19.99 10.62
N TYR A 157 5.85 18.91 11.42
CA TYR A 157 6.97 17.96 11.50
C TYR A 157 7.14 17.18 10.20
N THR A 158 6.04 16.78 9.59
CA THR A 158 5.99 16.07 8.30
C THR A 158 6.61 16.91 7.18
N LEU A 159 6.27 18.21 7.12
CA LEU A 159 6.88 19.14 6.18
C LEU A 159 8.36 19.42 6.51
N GLY A 160 8.69 19.53 7.80
CA GLY A 160 10.04 19.78 8.30
C GLY A 160 11.04 18.65 8.03
N ALA A 161 10.56 17.39 8.03
CA ALA A 161 11.39 16.21 7.75
C ALA A 161 11.99 16.22 6.33
N ASN A 162 11.38 16.95 5.38
CA ASN A 162 11.86 17.08 3.99
C ASN A 162 12.05 15.73 3.26
N LEU A 163 11.28 14.72 3.67
CA LEU A 163 11.25 13.36 3.14
C LEU A 163 9.87 12.97 2.56
N SER A 164 8.83 13.72 2.88
CA SER A 164 7.45 13.44 2.41
C SER A 164 7.23 13.97 1.00
N VAL A 165 6.38 13.28 0.23
CA VAL A 165 6.09 13.61 -1.16
C VAL A 165 4.61 13.86 -1.43
N GLY A 166 4.33 14.77 -2.36
CA GLY A 166 3.01 14.96 -2.95
C GLY A 166 2.94 14.33 -4.34
N ILE A 167 1.81 13.71 -4.67
CA ILE A 167 1.48 13.24 -6.01
C ILE A 167 0.52 14.24 -6.64
N VAL A 168 0.99 14.93 -7.67
CA VAL A 168 0.31 16.05 -8.32
C VAL A 168 -0.26 15.60 -9.66
N ASN A 169 -1.52 15.93 -9.94
CA ASN A 169 -2.10 15.78 -11.26
C ASN A 169 -1.53 16.87 -12.18
N LYS A 170 -0.82 16.47 -13.25
CA LYS A 170 -0.12 17.38 -14.16
C LYS A 170 -1.05 18.36 -14.89
N LYS A 171 -2.30 17.97 -15.14
CA LYS A 171 -3.28 18.80 -15.84
C LYS A 171 -3.86 19.89 -14.94
N SER A 172 -4.22 19.54 -13.71
CA SER A 172 -4.81 20.50 -12.77
C SER A 172 -3.77 21.25 -11.94
N GLY A 173 -2.55 20.71 -11.81
CA GLY A 173 -1.50 21.22 -10.94
C GLY A 173 -1.76 21.02 -9.45
N LYS A 174 -2.84 20.30 -9.08
CA LYS A 174 -3.26 20.03 -7.70
C LYS A 174 -2.69 18.73 -7.17
N MET A 175 -2.38 18.70 -5.88
CA MET A 175 -2.09 17.47 -5.17
C MET A 175 -3.36 16.62 -5.08
N VAL A 176 -3.25 15.32 -5.38
CA VAL A 176 -4.37 14.36 -5.32
C VAL A 176 -4.07 13.18 -4.40
N ALA A 177 -2.81 13.02 -3.99
CA ALA A 177 -2.38 12.07 -2.98
C ALA A 177 -1.07 12.57 -2.37
N CYS A 178 -0.71 12.05 -1.20
CA CYS A 178 0.59 12.27 -0.61
C CYS A 178 1.05 11.06 0.20
N GLN A 179 2.36 10.98 0.39
CA GLN A 179 3.00 10.00 1.27
C GLN A 179 3.69 10.75 2.41
N MET A 180 3.31 10.43 3.64
CA MET A 180 4.02 10.82 4.84
C MET A 180 5.23 9.91 5.03
N ASN A 181 6.41 10.50 4.98
CA ASN A 181 7.68 9.80 5.16
C ASN A 181 8.55 10.47 6.21
N TYR A 182 9.32 9.64 6.91
CA TYR A 182 10.25 10.08 7.95
C TYR A 182 11.61 9.39 7.85
N ASN A 183 12.54 9.77 8.72
CA ASN A 183 13.75 9.01 8.96
C ASN A 183 13.44 7.83 9.88
N PHE A 184 13.60 6.60 9.39
CA PHE A 184 13.24 5.40 10.17
C PHE A 184 13.96 5.29 11.52
N ALA A 185 15.14 5.88 11.65
CA ALA A 185 15.92 5.82 12.88
C ALA A 185 15.46 6.79 13.97
N THR A 186 14.77 7.88 13.61
CA THR A 186 14.51 9.00 14.54
C THR A 186 13.05 9.43 14.58
N TYR A 187 12.18 8.86 13.74
CA TYR A 187 10.80 9.35 13.58
C TYR A 187 9.99 9.37 14.88
N ASP A 188 10.23 8.40 15.76
CA ASP A 188 9.61 8.24 17.09
C ASP A 188 10.20 9.17 18.16
N THR A 189 11.40 9.72 17.92
CA THR A 189 12.04 10.72 18.78
C THR A 189 11.78 12.15 18.32
N ASP A 190 11.60 12.35 17.02
CA ASP A 190 11.32 13.65 16.40
C ASP A 190 9.87 14.08 16.66
N PHE A 191 8.99 13.11 16.96
CA PHE A 191 7.58 13.32 17.20
C PHE A 191 7.00 12.23 18.11
N ASP A 192 6.40 12.64 19.23
CA ASP A 192 5.74 11.71 20.16
C ASP A 192 4.31 11.41 19.70
N PHE A 193 4.15 10.29 19.01
CA PHE A 193 2.85 9.79 18.57
C PHE A 193 1.92 9.48 19.76
N GLY A 194 2.48 9.07 20.90
CA GLY A 194 1.72 8.65 22.08
C GLY A 194 0.99 9.80 22.77
N SER A 195 1.56 11.01 22.73
CA SER A 195 0.90 12.21 23.27
C SER A 195 0.09 13.00 22.24
N THR A 196 0.27 12.71 20.94
CA THR A 196 -0.43 13.46 19.87
C THR A 196 -1.71 12.80 19.40
N PHE A 197 -1.77 11.46 19.38
CA PHE A 197 -2.94 10.72 18.94
C PHE A 197 -3.89 10.38 20.12
N PRO A 198 -5.19 10.20 19.86
CA PRO A 198 -6.13 9.80 20.91
C PRO A 198 -5.73 8.44 21.50
N GLU A 199 -5.96 8.29 22.81
CA GLU A 199 -5.57 7.09 23.58
C GLU A 199 -6.10 5.79 22.96
N CYS A 200 -7.29 5.83 22.34
CA CYS A 200 -7.89 4.66 21.70
C CYS A 200 -7.07 4.11 20.51
N ILE A 201 -6.16 4.90 19.92
CA ILE A 201 -5.32 4.51 18.78
C ILE A 201 -3.92 4.02 19.20
N LEU A 202 -3.51 4.23 20.45
CA LEU A 202 -2.20 3.76 20.94
C LEU A 202 -1.90 2.28 20.63
N PRO A 203 -2.87 1.34 20.69
CA PRO A 203 -2.63 -0.04 20.29
C PRO A 203 -2.10 -0.23 18.87
N VAL A 204 -2.44 0.67 17.93
CA VAL A 204 -1.93 0.63 16.56
C VAL A 204 -0.42 0.84 16.55
N PHE A 205 0.05 1.87 17.27
CA PHE A 205 1.47 2.20 17.35
C PHE A 205 2.28 1.09 18.04
N TYR A 206 1.75 0.49 19.11
CA TYR A 206 2.41 -0.65 19.76
C TYR A 206 2.51 -1.88 18.84
N MET A 207 1.48 -2.14 18.04
CA MET A 207 1.53 -3.22 17.05
C MET A 207 2.58 -2.93 15.96
N ILE A 208 2.62 -1.70 15.44
CA ILE A 208 3.62 -1.24 14.47
C ILE A 208 5.05 -1.42 15.04
N GLU A 209 5.29 -0.94 16.26
CA GLU A 209 6.59 -1.06 16.93
C GLU A 209 7.04 -2.53 17.07
N SER A 210 6.10 -3.45 17.31
CA SER A 210 6.37 -4.88 17.46
C SER A 210 6.91 -5.57 16.20
N VAL A 211 6.67 -5.00 15.02
CA VAL A 211 7.25 -5.47 13.73
C VAL A 211 8.43 -4.62 13.29
N GLU A 212 8.50 -3.36 13.70
CA GLU A 212 9.60 -2.46 13.36
C GLU A 212 10.87 -2.69 14.17
N THR A 213 10.75 -3.07 15.44
CA THR A 213 11.90 -3.38 16.30
C THR A 213 12.87 -4.39 15.65
N PRO A 214 12.43 -5.56 15.14
CA PRO A 214 13.33 -6.46 14.41
C PRO A 214 13.80 -5.88 13.07
N MET A 215 13.00 -5.04 12.40
CA MET A 215 13.40 -4.37 11.15
C MET A 215 14.52 -3.34 11.37
N LYS A 216 14.51 -2.58 12.48
CA LYS A 216 15.61 -1.68 12.86
C LYS A 216 16.95 -2.42 13.00
N LYS A 217 16.95 -3.68 13.45
CA LYS A 217 18.15 -4.54 13.51
C LYS A 217 18.69 -4.90 12.13
N GLU A 218 17.80 -5.33 11.22
CA GLU A 218 18.18 -5.71 9.85
C GLU A 218 18.53 -4.51 8.96
N THR A 219 18.17 -3.30 9.38
CA THR A 219 18.39 -2.05 8.62
C THR A 219 19.46 -1.19 9.30
N ILE A 220 19.07 -0.38 10.28
CA ILE A 220 19.89 0.65 10.91
C ILE A 220 21.10 0.06 11.62
N GLU A 221 20.91 -0.95 12.47
CA GLU A 221 22.03 -1.53 13.24
C GLU A 221 23.06 -2.23 12.34
N LYS A 222 22.58 -2.89 11.28
CA LYS A 222 23.41 -3.69 10.36
C LYS A 222 24.08 -2.86 9.27
N HIS A 223 23.40 -1.85 8.74
CA HIS A 223 23.85 -1.09 7.56
C HIS A 223 24.17 0.38 7.86
N GLY A 224 23.77 0.91 9.01
CA GLY A 224 23.87 2.33 9.34
C GLY A 224 23.10 3.22 8.37
N GLY A 225 23.47 4.50 8.32
CA GLY A 225 22.93 5.49 7.39
C GLY A 225 21.49 5.92 7.69
N THR A 226 20.97 6.80 6.84
CA THR A 226 19.59 7.32 6.94
C THR A 226 18.66 6.51 6.06
N TRP A 227 17.50 6.14 6.58
CA TRP A 227 16.53 5.28 5.90
C TRP A 227 15.21 6.02 5.71
N LEU A 228 14.62 5.91 4.53
CA LEU A 228 13.26 6.38 4.29
C LEU A 228 12.31 5.44 5.04
N PHE A 229 11.45 5.99 5.87
CA PHE A 229 10.33 5.25 6.44
C PHE A 229 9.04 5.70 5.77
N GLU A 230 8.41 4.80 5.03
CA GLU A 230 7.10 5.02 4.41
C GLU A 230 6.01 4.75 5.43
N PHE A 231 5.44 5.82 5.99
CA PHE A 231 4.54 5.71 7.13
C PHE A 231 3.07 5.60 6.72
N ILE A 232 2.51 6.63 6.07
CA ILE A 232 1.10 6.62 5.66
C ILE A 232 0.97 7.16 4.23
N PHE A 233 0.23 6.41 3.41
CA PHE A 233 -0.23 6.84 2.10
C PHE A 233 -1.68 7.35 2.19
N GLY A 234 -1.93 8.54 1.66
CA GLY A 234 -3.27 9.13 1.64
C GLY A 234 -3.66 9.64 0.26
N THR A 235 -4.92 9.43 -0.11
CA THR A 235 -5.49 9.90 -1.38
C THR A 235 -6.69 10.81 -1.16
N ASP A 236 -6.97 11.65 -2.15
CA ASP A 236 -8.19 12.44 -2.18
C ASP A 236 -9.43 11.53 -2.26
N LYS A 237 -10.38 11.70 -1.33
CA LYS A 237 -11.59 10.89 -1.23
C LYS A 237 -12.53 10.98 -2.44
N THR A 238 -12.36 11.99 -3.28
CA THR A 238 -13.18 12.21 -4.49
C THR A 238 -12.70 11.38 -5.69
N LEU A 239 -11.53 10.75 -5.60
CA LEU A 239 -10.96 9.95 -6.68
C LEU A 239 -11.78 8.69 -6.95
N SER A 240 -11.86 8.32 -8.22
CA SER A 240 -12.42 7.03 -8.62
C SER A 240 -11.56 5.87 -8.10
N HIS A 241 -12.11 4.66 -8.11
CA HIS A 241 -11.37 3.45 -7.73
C HIS A 241 -10.13 3.22 -8.62
N GLN A 242 -10.26 3.47 -9.93
CA GLN A 242 -9.17 3.32 -10.89
C GLN A 242 -8.05 4.32 -10.64
N GLU A 243 -8.39 5.59 -10.37
CA GLU A 243 -7.38 6.60 -10.04
C GLU A 243 -6.67 6.28 -8.72
N ASN A 244 -7.40 5.81 -7.71
CA ASN A 244 -6.79 5.34 -6.46
C ASN A 244 -5.78 4.21 -6.73
N LEU A 245 -6.13 3.22 -7.56
CA LEU A 245 -5.22 2.13 -7.91
C LEU A 245 -3.98 2.62 -8.68
N GLU A 246 -4.16 3.53 -9.64
CA GLU A 246 -3.05 4.17 -10.36
C GLU A 246 -2.09 4.88 -9.39
N LEU A 247 -2.63 5.62 -8.41
CA LEU A 247 -1.85 6.34 -7.41
C LEU A 247 -1.16 5.42 -6.39
N THR A 248 -1.81 4.33 -5.97
CA THR A 248 -1.18 3.31 -5.12
C THR A 248 0.02 2.66 -5.81
N ASN A 249 -0.08 2.35 -7.12
CA ASN A 249 1.06 1.84 -7.88
C ASN A 249 2.19 2.86 -7.99
N ILE A 250 1.86 4.16 -8.11
CA ILE A 250 2.87 5.22 -8.06
C ILE A 250 3.54 5.28 -6.68
N ALA A 251 2.78 5.10 -5.59
CA ALA A 251 3.30 5.05 -4.23
C ALA A 251 4.33 3.91 -4.04
N CYS A 252 4.08 2.71 -4.58
CA CYS A 252 5.09 1.63 -4.54
C CYS A 252 6.32 1.92 -5.42
N ALA A 253 6.15 2.62 -6.56
CA ALA A 253 7.21 2.79 -7.54
C ALA A 253 8.17 3.98 -7.29
N TYR A 254 7.71 5.04 -6.62
CA TYR A 254 8.52 6.28 -6.47
C TYR A 254 9.63 6.15 -5.41
N ALA A 255 9.49 5.24 -4.45
CA ALA A 255 10.30 5.21 -3.23
C ALA A 255 11.79 5.04 -3.51
N GLU A 256 12.16 4.12 -4.42
CA GLU A 256 13.56 3.88 -4.81
C GLU A 256 14.22 5.09 -5.51
N PRO A 257 13.67 5.66 -6.59
CA PRO A 257 14.27 6.85 -7.20
C PRO A 257 14.32 8.04 -6.23
N PHE A 258 13.33 8.19 -5.35
CA PHE A 258 13.35 9.21 -4.30
C PHE A 258 14.49 8.98 -3.29
N ALA A 259 14.62 7.77 -2.76
CA ALA A 259 15.67 7.42 -1.81
C ALA A 259 17.07 7.62 -2.40
N LYS A 260 17.30 7.21 -3.66
CA LYS A 260 18.55 7.48 -4.39
C LYS A 260 18.81 8.99 -4.52
N ALA A 261 17.79 9.74 -4.90
CA ALA A 261 17.86 11.18 -5.09
C ALA A 261 18.18 11.96 -3.79
N LYS A 262 17.79 11.44 -2.64
CA LYS A 262 18.05 12.00 -1.30
C LYS A 262 19.31 11.43 -0.64
N GLY A 263 19.99 10.47 -1.29
CA GLY A 263 21.20 9.83 -0.74
C GLY A 263 20.93 8.93 0.47
N LEU A 264 19.75 8.31 0.51
CA LEU A 264 19.35 7.44 1.62
C LEU A 264 19.92 6.02 1.44
N LYS A 265 20.19 5.35 2.57
CA LYS A 265 20.74 3.99 2.61
C LYS A 265 19.73 2.96 2.10
N GLY A 266 18.47 3.14 2.46
CA GLY A 266 17.40 2.25 2.04
C GLY A 266 16.02 2.78 2.41
N ILE A 267 15.02 1.92 2.22
CA ILE A 267 13.62 2.16 2.46
C ILE A 267 13.12 1.11 3.45
N ALA A 268 12.28 1.52 4.38
CA ALA A 268 11.60 0.70 5.35
C ALA A 268 10.09 1.01 5.27
N ILE A 269 9.26 -0.01 5.35
CA ILE A 269 7.81 0.12 5.31
C ILE A 269 7.18 -0.89 6.28
N THR A 270 6.15 -0.44 6.97
CA THR A 270 5.23 -1.29 7.73
C THR A 270 3.90 -1.28 7.00
N ASP A 271 3.63 -2.33 6.24
CA ASP A 271 2.47 -2.40 5.37
C ASP A 271 1.38 -3.30 5.95
N THR A 272 0.15 -2.77 5.98
CA THR A 272 -1.06 -3.48 6.43
C THR A 272 -1.94 -3.92 5.26
N ASN A 273 -1.68 -3.43 4.06
CA ASN A 273 -2.45 -3.78 2.88
C ASN A 273 -1.77 -4.96 2.16
N PRO A 274 -2.44 -6.13 2.07
CA PRO A 274 -1.84 -7.34 1.51
C PRO A 274 -1.49 -7.20 0.02
N VAL A 275 -2.10 -6.26 -0.70
CA VAL A 275 -1.84 -6.02 -2.12
C VAL A 275 -0.54 -5.25 -2.31
N THR A 276 -0.36 -4.13 -1.61
CA THR A 276 0.87 -3.34 -1.68
C THR A 276 2.05 -4.13 -1.12
N CYS A 277 1.84 -4.90 -0.04
CA CYS A 277 2.88 -5.76 0.52
C CYS A 277 3.35 -6.81 -0.51
N ALA A 278 2.43 -7.36 -1.31
CA ALA A 278 2.79 -8.30 -2.36
C ALA A 278 3.54 -7.62 -3.53
N LEU A 279 3.16 -6.39 -3.90
CA LEU A 279 3.88 -5.61 -4.90
C LEU A 279 5.31 -5.30 -4.43
N ASP A 280 5.46 -4.90 -3.17
CA ASP A 280 6.76 -4.57 -2.58
C ASP A 280 7.67 -5.80 -2.53
N GLU A 281 7.16 -6.95 -2.06
CA GLU A 281 7.93 -8.20 -1.97
C GLU A 281 8.28 -8.75 -3.38
N LEU A 282 7.33 -8.79 -4.32
CA LEU A 282 7.49 -9.54 -5.57
C LEU A 282 8.01 -8.70 -6.74
N GLU A 283 7.60 -7.44 -6.84
CA GLU A 283 7.90 -6.58 -7.99
C GLU A 283 9.00 -5.57 -7.64
N HIS A 284 9.00 -5.04 -6.41
CA HIS A 284 9.98 -4.04 -5.99
C HIS A 284 11.15 -4.61 -5.19
N ASN A 285 11.21 -5.92 -4.95
CA ASN A 285 12.31 -6.64 -4.29
C ASN A 285 12.57 -6.18 -2.84
N TYR A 286 11.52 -5.89 -2.09
CA TYR A 286 11.63 -5.68 -0.66
C TYR A 286 11.84 -7.02 0.07
N ILE A 287 12.64 -6.98 1.13
CA ILE A 287 12.91 -8.11 2.01
C ILE A 287 11.94 -8.03 3.18
N LYS A 288 11.09 -9.05 3.30
CA LYS A 288 10.19 -9.20 4.45
C LYS A 288 10.99 -9.61 5.69
N VAL A 289 10.79 -8.89 6.79
CA VAL A 289 11.42 -9.16 8.09
C VAL A 289 10.48 -9.96 8.99
N LYS A 290 9.27 -9.43 9.20
CA LYS A 290 8.30 -10.01 10.12
C LYS A 290 6.89 -9.71 9.62
N SER A 291 6.01 -10.68 9.78
CA SER A 291 4.58 -10.53 9.52
C SER A 291 3.81 -11.11 10.70
N ILE A 292 2.79 -10.39 11.15
CA ILE A 292 1.93 -10.80 12.27
C ILE A 292 0.48 -10.78 11.79
N GLN A 293 -0.25 -11.84 12.11
CA GLN A 293 -1.71 -11.86 11.98
C GLN A 293 -2.30 -10.98 13.09
N MET A 294 -2.96 -9.88 12.71
CA MET A 294 -3.32 -8.81 13.65
C MET A 294 -4.20 -9.32 14.79
N ASN A 295 -5.13 -10.23 14.50
CA ASN A 295 -6.06 -10.77 15.51
C ASN A 295 -5.43 -11.74 16.53
N GLN A 296 -4.20 -12.20 16.28
CA GLN A 296 -3.44 -13.04 17.21
C GLN A 296 -2.47 -12.23 18.07
N TRP A 297 -2.33 -10.92 17.78
CA TRP A 297 -1.46 -10.05 18.54
C TRP A 297 -2.06 -9.73 19.92
N GLU A 298 -1.20 -9.73 20.92
CA GLU A 298 -1.52 -9.44 22.31
C GLU A 298 -0.57 -8.33 22.77
N ALA A 299 -1.13 -7.26 23.32
CA ALA A 299 -0.37 -6.15 23.88
C ALA A 299 0.34 -6.58 25.19
N GLU A 300 1.30 -5.78 25.65
CA GLU A 300 2.07 -6.09 26.88
C GLU A 300 1.19 -6.18 28.14
N ASP A 301 0.07 -5.47 28.16
CA ASP A 301 -0.92 -5.49 29.23
C ASP A 301 -1.89 -6.69 29.14
N GLY A 302 -1.71 -7.58 28.16
CA GLY A 302 -2.54 -8.76 27.90
C GLY A 302 -3.81 -8.49 27.10
N THR A 303 -4.06 -7.25 26.68
CA THR A 303 -5.22 -6.92 25.86
C THR A 303 -5.06 -7.39 24.41
N LYS A 304 -6.18 -7.67 23.74
CA LYS A 304 -6.22 -8.08 22.32
C LYS A 304 -7.10 -7.13 21.51
N PRO A 305 -6.63 -5.91 21.22
CA PRO A 305 -7.47 -4.88 20.60
C PRO A 305 -8.00 -5.29 19.22
N PHE A 306 -7.24 -6.11 18.50
CA PHE A 306 -7.53 -6.50 17.12
C PHE A 306 -8.13 -7.90 16.98
N HIS A 307 -8.54 -8.56 18.08
CA HIS A 307 -9.03 -9.96 18.07
C HIS A 307 -10.23 -10.24 17.15
N LYS A 308 -10.97 -9.19 16.76
CA LYS A 308 -12.14 -9.29 15.86
C LYS A 308 -11.78 -9.17 14.39
N LEU A 309 -10.56 -8.71 14.07
CA LEU A 309 -10.11 -8.65 12.69
C LEU A 309 -10.06 -10.08 12.11
N PRO A 310 -10.34 -10.25 10.83
CA PRO A 310 -10.28 -11.55 10.20
C PRO A 310 -8.84 -12.05 10.05
N ASP A 311 -8.66 -13.37 9.92
CA ASP A 311 -7.33 -14.01 9.89
C ASP A 311 -6.42 -13.56 8.73
N TYR A 312 -6.99 -12.90 7.72
CA TYR A 312 -6.22 -12.41 6.57
C TYR A 312 -5.65 -11.01 6.79
N GLU A 313 -6.05 -10.29 7.86
CA GLU A 313 -5.44 -9.01 8.21
C GLU A 313 -4.07 -9.25 8.83
N VAL A 314 -3.05 -8.76 8.15
CA VAL A 314 -1.65 -8.93 8.53
C VAL A 314 -0.93 -7.59 8.47
N ILE A 315 -0.06 -7.35 9.44
CA ILE A 315 0.90 -6.26 9.41
C ILE A 315 2.26 -6.84 9.08
N THR A 316 2.94 -6.27 8.10
CA THR A 316 4.21 -6.78 7.59
C THR A 316 5.26 -5.69 7.53
N ALA A 317 6.39 -5.92 8.18
CA ALA A 317 7.57 -5.07 8.08
C ALA A 317 8.46 -5.55 6.94
N LEU A 318 8.75 -4.65 5.99
CA LEU A 318 9.63 -4.90 4.85
C LEU A 318 10.66 -3.79 4.71
N TYR A 319 11.82 -4.13 4.14
CA TYR A 319 12.84 -3.13 3.83
C TYR A 319 13.52 -3.41 2.50
N LYS A 320 14.15 -2.38 1.94
CA LYS A 320 14.95 -2.46 0.73
C LYS A 320 16.22 -1.64 0.89
N VAL A 321 17.38 -2.27 0.66
CA VAL A 321 18.65 -1.55 0.55
C VAL A 321 18.72 -0.90 -0.83
N VAL A 322 19.07 0.38 -0.87
CA VAL A 322 19.11 1.18 -2.11
C VAL A 322 20.57 1.47 -2.53
N SER A 323 21.49 1.52 -1.57
CA SER A 323 22.93 1.78 -1.77
C SER A 323 23.84 0.93 -0.89
#